data_AF-A0A7Z2SWE2-F1
#
_entry.id   AF-A0A7Z2SWE2-F1
#
_cell.length_a   1.000
_cell.length_b   1.000
_cell.length_c   1.000
_cell.angle_alpha   90.00
_cell.angle_beta   90.00
_cell.angle_gamma   90.00
#
_symmetry.space_group_name_H-M   'P 1'
#
loop_
_entity.id
_entity.type
_entity.pdbx_description
1 polymer ?
#
loop_
_entity_poly.entity_id
_entity_poly.type
_entity_poly.pdbx_seq_one_letter_code
_entity_poly.pdbx_strand_id
1 'polypeptide(L)'
;MVMTVKSNKHSCFILMNAALGILTCFIYLYSWVALTFLESMPVLEPVFSLTLSMLVFFLWNFVMLKRERKRYWAQAVFSYFGSVAFFAYFLT
;
A
#
# COMPACT_ATOMS: atom_id res chain seq x y z
N MET A 1 -2.08 -13.26 27.07
CA MET A 1 -2.06 -11.82 27.42
C MET A 1 -2.04 -11.02 26.12
N VAL A 2 -3.22 -10.60 25.66
CA VAL A 2 -3.37 -9.75 24.47
C VAL A 2 -2.90 -8.37 24.89
N MET A 3 -1.72 -7.95 24.42
CA MET A 3 -1.31 -6.56 24.53
C MET A 3 -2.29 -5.76 23.67
N THR A 4 -3.32 -5.23 24.31
CA THR A 4 -4.21 -4.23 23.74
C THR A 4 -3.37 -2.97 23.51
N VAL A 5 -2.72 -2.90 22.36
CA VAL A 5 -2.33 -1.62 21.79
C VAL A 5 -3.61 -0.79 21.76
N LYS A 6 -3.66 0.30 22.53
CA LYS A 6 -4.81 1.22 22.69
C LYS A 6 -5.62 1.27 21.38
N SER A 7 -6.83 0.70 21.36
CA SER A 7 -7.64 0.31 20.17
C SER A 7 -7.45 1.21 18.93
N ASN A 8 -7.44 2.53 19.13
CA ASN A 8 -7.25 3.53 18.08
C ASN A 8 -5.94 3.38 17.27
N LYS A 9 -4.83 2.92 17.87
CA LYS A 9 -3.54 2.75 17.19
C LYS A 9 -3.57 1.56 16.22
N HIS A 10 -4.28 0.49 16.57
CA HIS A 10 -4.40 -0.71 15.72
C HIS A 10 -5.32 -0.45 14.52
N SER A 11 -6.45 0.21 14.75
CA SER A 11 -7.33 0.65 13.65
C SER A 11 -6.64 1.63 12.71
N CYS A 12 -5.86 2.57 13.25
CA CYS A 12 -5.07 3.50 12.43
C CYS A 12 -4.00 2.77 11.61
N PHE A 13 -3.36 1.74 12.17
CA PHE A 13 -2.38 0.92 11.45
C PHE A 13 -3.00 0.19 10.26
N ILE A 14 -4.16 -0.44 10.45
CA ILE A 14 -4.90 -1.13 9.36
C ILE A 14 -5.33 -0.11 8.30
N LEU A 15 -5.90 1.03 8.73
CA LEU A 15 -6.37 2.07 7.83
C LEU A 15 -5.22 2.63 6.98
N MET A 16 -4.06 2.89 7.57
CA MET A 16 -2.89 3.38 6.83
C MET A 16 -2.39 2.37 5.79
N ASN A 17 -2.38 1.08 6.13
CA ASN A 17 -2.00 0.03 5.17
C ASN A 17 -3.01 -0.13 4.03
N ALA A 18 -4.31 -0.04 4.34
CA ALA A 18 -5.35 -0.04 3.32
C ALA A 18 -5.22 1.18 2.40
N ALA A 19 -5.00 2.38 2.97
CA ALA A 19 -4.79 3.62 2.23
C ALA A 19 -3.55 3.56 1.33
N LEU A 20 -2.44 2.99 1.81
CA LEU A 20 -1.23 2.76 1.01
C LEU A 20 -1.51 1.80 -0.16
N GLY A 21 -2.29 0.73 0.05
CA GLY A 21 -2.69 -0.17 -1.03
C GLY A 21 -3.54 0.53 -2.09
N ILE A 22 -4.50 1.35 -1.68
CA ILE A 22 -5.32 2.17 -2.58
C ILE A 22 -4.45 3.18 -3.34
N LEU A 23 -3.53 3.85 -2.66
CA LEU A 23 -2.59 4.80 -3.27
C LEU A 23 -1.71 4.11 -4.31
N THR A 24 -1.25 2.89 -4.05
CA THR A 24 -0.53 2.07 -5.04
C THR A 24 -1.39 1.81 -6.28
N CYS A 25 -2.68 1.51 -6.09
CA CYS A 25 -3.62 1.31 -7.20
C CYS A 25 -3.82 2.58 -8.04
N PHE A 26 -3.94 3.75 -7.40
CA PHE A 26 -4.02 5.03 -8.11
C PHE A 26 -2.74 5.33 -8.89
N ILE A 27 -1.57 5.06 -8.31
CA ILE A 27 -0.29 5.23 -9.01
C ILE A 27 -0.19 4.26 -10.20
N TYR A 28 -0.68 3.03 -10.05
CA TYR A 28 -0.78 2.08 -11.16
C TYR A 28 -1.68 2.60 -12.28
N LEU A 29 -2.89 3.10 -11.97
CA LEU A 29 -3.78 3.67 -12.96
C LEU A 29 -3.18 4.91 -13.64
N TYR A 30 -2.58 5.80 -12.86
CA TYR A 30 -1.87 6.96 -13.40
C TYR A 30 -0.76 6.54 -14.34
N SER A 31 0.04 5.55 -13.95
CA SER A 31 1.12 4.98 -14.76
C SER A 31 0.59 4.36 -16.04
N TRP A 32 -0.49 3.59 -15.95
CA TRP A 32 -1.15 2.96 -17.09
C TRP A 32 -1.68 4.02 -18.07
N VAL A 33 -2.38 5.04 -17.57
CA VAL A 33 -2.91 6.14 -18.38
C VAL A 33 -1.78 6.93 -19.03
N ALA A 34 -0.73 7.26 -18.27
CA ALA A 34 0.44 7.96 -18.79
C ALA A 34 1.12 7.16 -19.92
N LEU A 35 1.34 5.85 -19.73
CA LEU A 35 1.98 5.01 -20.75
C LEU A 35 1.07 4.77 -21.98
N THR A 36 -0.25 4.72 -21.79
CA THR A 36 -1.20 4.42 -22.87
C THR A 36 -1.55 5.65 -23.70
N PHE A 37 -1.62 6.84 -23.08
CA PHE A 37 -2.08 8.07 -23.73
C PHE A 37 -0.98 9.11 -23.94
N LEU A 38 0.10 9.07 -23.17
CA LEU A 38 1.28 9.94 -23.34
C LEU A 38 2.46 9.09 -23.85
N GLU A 39 2.44 8.73 -25.13
CA GLU A 39 3.55 8.02 -25.80
C GLU A 39 4.92 8.70 -25.66
N SER A 40 4.96 9.98 -25.26
CA SER A 40 6.16 10.79 -25.08
C SER A 40 6.64 10.92 -23.64
N MET A 41 5.97 10.33 -22.64
CA MET A 41 6.47 10.33 -21.27
C MET A 41 7.56 9.27 -21.09
N PRO A 42 8.71 9.62 -20.46
CA PRO A 42 9.75 8.64 -20.18
C PRO A 42 9.21 7.58 -19.22
N VAL A 43 9.23 6.31 -19.66
CA VAL A 43 8.79 5.11 -18.92
C VAL A 43 9.38 5.02 -17.50
N LEU A 44 10.49 5.73 -17.26
CA LEU A 44 11.16 5.83 -15.97
C LEU A 44 10.27 6.47 -14.87
N GLU A 45 9.49 7.51 -15.19
CA GLU A 45 8.65 8.21 -14.19
C GLU A 45 7.57 7.30 -13.58
N PRO A 46 6.69 6.65 -14.37
CA PRO A 46 5.65 5.78 -13.82
C PRO A 46 6.20 4.56 -13.07
N VAL A 47 7.28 3.96 -13.58
CA VAL A 47 7.95 2.83 -12.91
C VAL A 47 8.60 3.27 -11.60
N PHE A 48 9.18 4.46 -11.55
CA PHE A 48 9.74 5.02 -10.33
C PHE A 48 8.66 5.29 -9.29
N SER A 49 7.52 5.88 -9.67
CA SER A 49 6.38 6.09 -8.76
C SER A 49 5.82 4.79 -8.18
N LEU A 50 5.68 3.74 -9.01
CA LEU A 50 5.27 2.41 -8.56
C LEU A 50 6.27 1.83 -7.55
N THR A 51 7.55 1.85 -7.89
CA THR A 51 8.63 1.36 -7.01
C THR A 51 8.69 2.14 -5.70
N LEU A 52 8.55 3.46 -5.76
CA LEU A 52 8.52 4.34 -4.59
C LEU A 52 7.34 4.01 -3.66
N SER A 53 6.15 3.74 -4.21
CA SER A 53 4.97 3.40 -3.41
C SER A 53 5.14 2.08 -2.65
N MET A 54 5.73 1.07 -3.29
CA MET A 54 6.09 -0.19 -2.63
C MET A 54 7.16 0.01 -1.55
N LEU A 55 8.17 0.83 -1.82
CA LEU A 55 9.20 1.17 -0.83
C LEU A 55 8.62 1.89 0.38
N VAL A 56 7.69 2.83 0.17
CA VAL A 56 6.99 3.54 1.25
C VAL A 56 6.18 2.55 2.09
N PHE A 57 5.47 1.60 1.48
CA PHE A 57 4.78 0.55 2.21
C PHE A 57 5.73 -0.28 3.07
N PHE A 58 6.85 -0.74 2.50
CA PHE A 58 7.84 -1.52 3.24
C PHE A 58 8.49 -0.73 4.38
N LEU A 59 8.92 0.50 4.14
CA LEU A 59 9.56 1.36 5.15
C LEU A 59 8.60 1.72 6.28
N TRP A 60 7.37 2.11 5.94
CA TRP A 60 6.33 2.43 6.92
C TRP A 60 6.04 1.24 7.83
N ASN A 61 5.81 0.07 7.24
CA ASN A 61 5.57 -1.15 8.00
C ASN A 61 6.79 -1.58 8.80
N PHE A 62 8.01 -1.47 8.24
CA PHE A 62 9.23 -1.78 8.96
C PHE A 62 9.40 -0.90 10.20
N VAL A 63 9.19 0.41 10.10
CA VAL A 63 9.31 1.34 11.25
C VAL A 63 8.23 1.06 12.30
N MET A 64 6.97 0.87 11.89
CA MET A 64 5.87 0.61 12.83
C MET A 64 5.96 -0.76 13.50
N LEU A 65 6.35 -1.79 12.74
CA LEU A 65 6.41 -3.17 13.21
C LEU A 65 7.73 -3.50 13.91
N LYS A 66 8.75 -2.62 13.85
CA LYS A 66 10.00 -2.80 14.61
C LYS A 66 9.74 -2.92 16.12
N ARG A 67 8.64 -2.36 16.62
CA ARG A 67 8.22 -2.43 18.04
C ARG A 67 7.23 -3.54 18.37
N GLU A 68 6.61 -4.18 17.37
CA GLU A 68 5.47 -5.08 17.56
C GLU A 68 5.77 -6.48 16.98
N ARG A 69 5.25 -7.55 17.61
CA ARG A 69 5.56 -8.94 17.19
C ARG A 69 5.16 -9.21 15.72
N LYS A 70 5.87 -10.14 15.06
CA LYS A 70 5.68 -10.65 13.69
C LYS A 70 4.22 -10.91 13.24
N ARG A 71 3.26 -11.06 14.17
CA ARG A 71 1.83 -11.29 13.90
C ARG A 71 1.16 -10.10 13.19
N TYR A 72 1.61 -8.87 13.42
CA TYR A 72 1.03 -7.67 12.80
C TYR A 72 1.51 -7.44 11.36
N TRP A 73 2.61 -8.08 10.93
CA TRP A 73 3.05 -8.09 9.53
C TRP A 73 2.03 -8.80 8.64
N ALA A 74 1.50 -9.94 9.08
CA ALA A 74 0.47 -10.65 8.33
C ALA A 74 -0.80 -9.80 8.16
N GLN A 75 -1.18 -9.02 9.18
CA GLN A 75 -2.31 -8.09 9.07
C GLN A 75 -2.03 -6.95 8.10
N ALA A 76 -0.84 -6.34 8.13
CA ALA A 76 -0.48 -5.29 7.18
C ALA A 76 -0.55 -5.75 5.72
N VAL A 77 0.06 -6.90 5.45
CA VAL A 77 0.04 -7.53 4.13
C VAL A 77 -1.38 -7.85 3.70
N PHE A 78 -2.19 -8.44 4.58
CA PHE A 78 -3.58 -8.76 4.27
C PHE A 78 -4.43 -7.51 4.01
N SER A 79 -4.27 -6.43 4.79
CA SER A 79 -4.98 -5.17 4.57
C SER A 79 -4.57 -4.47 3.26
N TYR A 80 -3.28 -4.53 2.92
CA TYR A 80 -2.75 -3.97 1.69
C TYR A 80 -3.20 -4.75 0.45
N PHE A 81 -2.99 -6.07 0.41
CA PHE A 81 -3.44 -6.89 -0.71
C PHE A 81 -4.96 -6.98 -0.78
N GLY A 82 -5.65 -6.96 0.36
CA GLY A 82 -7.10 -6.92 0.41
C GLY A 82 -7.67 -5.65 -0.23
N SER A 83 -7.06 -4.48 0.01
CA SER A 83 -7.50 -3.25 -0.65
C SER A 83 -7.18 -3.24 -2.13
N VAL A 84 -6.03 -3.79 -2.55
CA VAL A 84 -5.69 -3.98 -3.97
C VAL A 84 -6.68 -4.92 -4.67
N ALA A 85 -7.00 -6.06 -4.06
CA ALA A 85 -7.95 -7.03 -4.62
C ALA A 85 -9.37 -6.46 -4.70
N PHE A 86 -9.81 -5.73 -3.67
CA PHE A 86 -11.09 -5.03 -3.69
C PHE A 86 -11.13 -3.98 -4.81
N PHE A 87 -10.06 -3.21 -4.97
CA PHE A 87 -9.94 -2.23 -6.04
C PHE A 87 -9.98 -2.89 -7.43
N ALA A 88 -9.24 -3.99 -7.62
CA ALA A 88 -9.23 -4.75 -8.86
C ALA A 88 -10.60 -5.33 -9.21
N TYR A 89 -11.35 -5.82 -8.21
CA TYR A 89 -12.72 -6.30 -8.40
C TYR A 89 -13.65 -5.19 -8.90
N PHE A 90 -13.55 -3.97 -8.38
CA PHE A 90 -14.36 -2.83 -8.83
C PHE A 90 -13.92 -2.24 -10.17
N LEU A 91 -12.68 -2.51 -10.59
CA LEU A 91 -12.16 -2.08 -11.89
C LEU A 91 -12.59 -3.02 -13.03
N THR A 92 -13.11 -4.21 -12.70
CA THR A 92 -13.63 -5.21 -13.65
C THR A 92 -15.11 -4.96 -13.92
#